data_AF-A0A3R6FID6-F1
#
_entry.id   AF-A0A3R6FID6-F1
#
_cell.length_a   1.000
_cell.length_b   1.000
_cell.length_c   1.000
_cell.angle_alpha   90.00
_cell.angle_beta   90.00
_cell.angle_gamma   90.00
#
_symmetry.space_group_name_H-M   'P 1'
#
loop_
_entity.id
_entity.type
_entity.pdbx_description
1 polymer ?
#
loop_
_entity_poly.entity_id
_entity_poly.type
_entity_poly.pdbx_seq_one_letter_code
_entity_poly.pdbx_strand_id
1 'polypeptide(L)'
;MRKGLNMKMAAMGLALASMVACTGKTTTDATCCAANGEGNCPEGTCRKECTNACNTNNQKNRTMAYSKKYTNADFYKDGKFQQDVAMEAMKDMFAFYDVPFTELMAKDMWVTDFGLGDFENVGMGGIFWINDPEYKYFAHAIYLLPGQMIPEHAHVKTDFPAKHESWMVEKGWVYNFSEVGDETPNAPAIPAGHGPIKSKNFVVQKVGDVLRLKKLETFHFMMAGPEGAIVDEWACYHDNAGLRFTNQKAAL
;
A
#
# COMPACT_ATOMS: atom_id res chain seq x y z
N MET A 1 18.50 -14.03 51.39
CA MET A 1 18.10 -15.43 51.66
C MET A 1 16.62 -15.58 51.32
N ARG A 2 16.29 -16.59 50.49
CA ARG A 2 15.07 -17.43 50.43
C ARG A 2 13.69 -16.76 50.66
N LYS A 3 12.59 -17.09 49.97
CA LYS A 3 12.13 -18.08 48.98
C LYS A 3 10.69 -17.59 48.71
N GLY A 4 10.15 -17.66 47.50
CA GLY A 4 9.67 -18.91 46.94
C GLY A 4 8.26 -18.68 46.40
N LEU A 5 8.15 -18.86 45.09
CA LEU A 5 6.92 -18.96 44.30
C LEU A 5 6.04 -20.08 44.86
N ASN A 6 4.72 -19.85 44.95
CA ASN A 6 3.77 -20.94 45.22
C ASN A 6 2.48 -20.70 44.40
N MET A 7 2.49 -21.22 43.17
CA MET A 7 1.33 -21.25 42.29
C MET A 7 0.55 -22.53 42.58
N LYS A 8 -0.68 -22.39 43.10
CA LYS A 8 -1.58 -23.52 43.32
C LYS A 8 -2.17 -23.99 42.00
N MET A 9 -2.01 -25.29 41.78
CA MET A 9 -2.58 -26.11 40.72
C MET A 9 -4.11 -26.13 40.86
N ALA A 10 -4.83 -25.76 39.81
CA ALA A 10 -6.24 -26.09 39.64
C ALA A 10 -6.39 -26.82 38.30
N ALA A 11 -6.67 -28.12 38.39
CA ALA A 11 -7.04 -28.94 37.24
C ALA A 11 -8.44 -28.52 36.77
N MET A 12 -8.55 -28.14 35.49
CA MET A 12 -9.83 -28.05 34.79
C MET A 12 -9.73 -28.85 33.50
N GLY A 13 -10.77 -29.65 33.26
CA GLY A 13 -10.77 -30.80 32.40
C GLY A 13 -10.55 -30.51 30.91
N LEU A 14 -9.98 -31.50 30.24
CA LEU A 14 -9.99 -31.61 28.79
C LEU A 14 -11.45 -31.74 28.31
N ALA A 15 -11.97 -30.69 27.68
CA ALA A 15 -13.03 -30.82 26.71
C ALA A 15 -12.39 -31.04 25.33
N LEU A 16 -12.52 -32.26 24.80
CA LEU A 16 -12.21 -32.57 23.41
C LEU A 16 -13.18 -31.80 22.49
N ALA A 17 -12.74 -30.66 21.97
CA ALA A 17 -13.34 -30.07 20.78
C ALA A 17 -12.64 -30.66 19.56
N SER A 18 -13.38 -31.46 18.80
CA SER A 18 -12.98 -32.06 17.54
C SER A 18 -12.45 -31.00 16.56
N MET A 19 -11.19 -31.12 16.15
CA MET A 19 -10.68 -30.42 14.98
C MET A 19 -11.37 -31.01 13.74
N VAL A 20 -12.34 -30.28 13.18
CA VAL A 20 -12.76 -30.49 11.80
C VAL A 20 -11.64 -29.95 10.93
N ALA A 21 -10.88 -30.85 10.33
CA ALA A 21 -9.97 -30.51 9.25
C ALA A 21 -10.79 -29.95 8.08
N CYS A 22 -10.61 -28.67 7.76
CA CYS A 22 -11.03 -28.14 6.46
C CYS A 22 -10.09 -28.70 5.39
N THR A 23 -10.31 -29.95 4.99
CA THR A 23 -9.81 -30.47 3.73
C THR A 23 -10.56 -29.75 2.61
N GLY A 24 -9.79 -29.23 1.65
CA GLY A 24 -10.30 -28.47 0.52
C GLY A 24 -11.43 -29.22 -0.19
N LYS A 25 -12.61 -28.61 -0.21
CA LYS A 25 -13.70 -29.02 -1.10
C LYS A 25 -13.64 -28.11 -2.33
N THR A 26 -13.28 -28.74 -3.44
CA THR A 26 -13.62 -28.30 -4.79
C THR A 26 -15.08 -27.85 -4.85
N THR A 27 -15.31 -26.66 -5.37
CA THR A 27 -16.62 -26.07 -5.61
C THR A 27 -17.45 -26.98 -6.52
N THR A 28 -18.41 -27.69 -5.96
CA THR A 28 -19.45 -28.39 -6.73
C THR A 28 -20.70 -27.52 -6.80
N ASP A 29 -20.94 -26.94 -7.98
CA ASP A 29 -22.18 -26.59 -8.72
C ASP A 29 -23.55 -26.33 -8.03
N ALA A 30 -23.67 -26.38 -6.70
CA ALA A 30 -24.96 -26.26 -6.01
C ALA A 30 -25.25 -24.83 -5.50
N THR A 31 -24.28 -23.92 -5.47
CA THR A 31 -24.44 -22.58 -4.89
C THR A 31 -24.92 -21.52 -5.90
N CYS A 32 -25.01 -21.87 -7.19
CA CYS A 32 -25.34 -20.94 -8.27
C CYS A 32 -26.80 -20.51 -8.28
N CYS A 33 -27.71 -21.31 -7.70
CA CYS A 33 -29.15 -21.12 -7.85
C CYS A 33 -29.79 -20.27 -6.74
N ALA A 34 -29.04 -19.83 -5.73
CA ALA A 34 -29.60 -19.08 -4.60
C ALA A 34 -29.61 -17.55 -4.78
N ALA A 35 -29.02 -17.02 -5.87
CA ALA A 35 -28.76 -15.59 -6.02
C ALA A 35 -29.87 -14.78 -6.71
N ASN A 36 -30.84 -15.43 -7.38
CA ASN A 36 -31.96 -14.75 -8.02
C ASN A 36 -33.25 -15.32 -7.47
N GLY A 37 -34.07 -14.51 -6.81
CA GLY A 37 -35.31 -14.88 -6.15
C GLY A 37 -36.43 -15.36 -7.09
N GLU A 38 -36.21 -16.46 -7.80
CA GLU A 38 -37.22 -17.20 -8.55
C GLU A 38 -37.14 -18.68 -8.20
N GLY A 39 -38.32 -19.30 -8.01
CA GLY A 39 -38.53 -20.54 -7.28
C GLY A 39 -37.82 -21.80 -7.81
N ASN A 40 -37.79 -22.80 -6.90
CA ASN A 40 -37.39 -24.19 -7.08
C ASN A 40 -37.28 -24.68 -8.53
N CYS A 41 -36.04 -24.89 -9.00
CA CYS A 41 -35.80 -25.82 -10.10
C CYS A 41 -35.99 -27.26 -9.57
N PRO A 42 -36.86 -28.09 -10.17
CA PRO A 42 -36.97 -29.50 -9.81
C PRO A 42 -35.66 -30.23 -10.10
N GLU A 43 -35.28 -31.18 -9.22
CA GLU A 43 -34.07 -31.98 -9.38
C GLU A 43 -34.05 -32.68 -10.76
N GLY A 44 -32.94 -32.49 -11.50
CA GLY A 44 -32.60 -33.31 -12.66
C GLY A 44 -32.49 -32.61 -14.02
N THR A 45 -32.71 -31.29 -14.14
CA THR A 45 -32.65 -30.58 -15.43
C THR A 45 -31.82 -29.30 -15.38
N CYS A 46 -30.54 -29.39 -15.02
CA CYS A 46 -29.58 -28.29 -15.24
C CYS A 46 -28.80 -28.55 -16.54
N ARG A 47 -29.40 -28.25 -17.70
CA ARG A 47 -28.76 -28.48 -19.01
C ARG A 47 -28.50 -27.14 -19.72
N LYS A 48 -27.22 -26.79 -19.82
CA LYS A 48 -26.59 -25.76 -20.67
C LYS A 48 -26.98 -24.29 -20.47
N GLU A 49 -28.18 -23.95 -20.03
CA GLU A 49 -28.61 -22.55 -19.89
C GLU A 49 -28.04 -21.87 -18.63
N CYS A 50 -27.97 -22.60 -17.51
CA CYS A 50 -27.37 -22.09 -16.27
C CYS A 50 -25.85 -21.87 -16.35
N THR A 51 -25.17 -22.59 -17.26
CA THR A 51 -23.72 -22.47 -17.46
C THR A 51 -23.34 -21.12 -18.10
N ASN A 52 -24.20 -20.57 -18.95
CA ASN A 52 -23.96 -19.27 -19.60
C ASN A 52 -24.19 -18.08 -18.66
N ALA A 53 -25.13 -18.20 -17.71
CA ALA A 53 -25.37 -17.17 -16.69
C ALA A 53 -24.23 -17.11 -15.66
N CYS A 54 -23.64 -18.25 -15.27
CA CYS A 54 -22.48 -18.27 -14.37
C CYS A 54 -21.19 -17.77 -15.04
N ASN A 55 -20.98 -18.07 -16.32
CA ASN A 55 -19.80 -17.62 -17.06
C ASN A 55 -19.81 -16.12 -17.38
N THR A 56 -20.98 -15.53 -17.61
CA THR A 56 -21.10 -14.09 -17.85
C THR A 56 -20.95 -13.25 -16.59
N ASN A 57 -21.32 -13.78 -15.41
CA ASN A 57 -21.06 -13.12 -14.13
C ASN A 57 -19.61 -13.27 -13.65
N ASN A 58 -18.94 -14.40 -13.91
CA ASN A 58 -17.51 -14.55 -13.57
C ASN A 58 -16.57 -13.70 -14.44
N GLN A 59 -16.98 -13.32 -15.66
CA GLN A 59 -16.22 -12.35 -16.46
C GLN A 59 -16.46 -10.89 -16.07
N LYS A 60 -17.53 -10.60 -15.30
CA LYS A 60 -17.86 -9.24 -14.83
C LYS A 60 -17.32 -8.91 -13.43
N ASN A 61 -16.79 -9.89 -12.69
CA ASN A 61 -16.00 -9.65 -11.48
C ASN A 61 -14.50 -9.46 -11.80
N ARG A 62 -14.18 -8.67 -12.84
CA ARG A 62 -12.92 -7.94 -12.79
C ARG A 62 -13.11 -6.91 -11.69
N THR A 63 -12.50 -7.13 -10.52
CA THR A 63 -12.31 -6.09 -9.52
C THR A 63 -11.86 -4.85 -10.28
N MET A 64 -12.69 -3.80 -10.29
CA MET A 64 -12.35 -2.58 -11.01
C MET A 64 -11.04 -2.06 -10.41
N ALA A 65 -10.06 -1.81 -11.26
CA ALA A 65 -8.79 -1.20 -10.87
C ALA A 65 -8.81 0.28 -11.25
N TYR A 66 -8.31 1.14 -10.36
CA TYR A 66 -8.11 2.54 -10.70
C TYR A 66 -7.13 2.59 -11.86
N SER A 67 -7.35 3.44 -12.86
CA SER A 67 -6.51 3.43 -14.08
C SER A 67 -6.41 4.79 -14.75
N LYS A 68 -6.96 5.84 -14.12
CA LYS A 68 -6.88 7.18 -14.66
C LYS A 68 -5.43 7.63 -14.68
N LYS A 69 -4.98 8.05 -15.86
CA LYS A 69 -3.62 8.53 -16.09
C LYS A 69 -3.64 10.04 -16.20
N TYR A 70 -2.71 10.65 -15.50
CA TYR A 70 -2.40 12.07 -15.59
C TYR A 70 -1.03 12.21 -16.24
N THR A 71 -0.82 13.34 -16.88
CA THR A 71 0.45 13.72 -17.47
C THR A 71 1.07 14.86 -16.66
N ASN A 72 2.37 15.06 -16.80
CA ASN A 72 3.02 16.15 -16.10
C ASN A 72 2.48 17.52 -16.56
N ALA A 73 1.95 17.64 -17.79
CA ALA A 73 1.31 18.87 -18.25
C ALA A 73 0.04 19.24 -17.44
N ASP A 74 -0.66 18.24 -16.88
CA ASP A 74 -1.88 18.47 -16.10
C ASP A 74 -1.58 19.16 -14.77
N PHE A 75 -0.40 18.92 -14.19
CA PHE A 75 -0.03 19.41 -12.86
C PHE A 75 0.76 20.72 -12.87
N TYR A 76 1.06 21.30 -14.03
CA TYR A 76 1.95 22.45 -14.12
C TYR A 76 1.34 23.55 -14.98
N LYS A 77 1.40 24.77 -14.46
CA LYS A 77 1.03 25.98 -15.20
C LYS A 77 2.18 26.97 -15.12
N ASP A 78 2.65 27.43 -16.27
CA ASP A 78 3.79 28.34 -16.39
C ASP A 78 5.04 27.83 -15.63
N GLY A 79 5.27 26.52 -15.67
CA GLY A 79 6.39 25.85 -14.98
C GLY A 79 6.22 25.72 -13.46
N LYS A 80 5.06 26.06 -12.90
CA LYS A 80 4.77 25.97 -11.47
C LYS A 80 3.85 24.80 -11.16
N PHE A 81 4.24 23.99 -10.19
CA PHE A 81 3.43 22.88 -9.69
C PHE A 81 2.10 23.39 -9.10
N GLN A 82 0.99 22.82 -9.56
CA GLN A 82 -0.37 23.12 -9.14
C GLN A 82 -0.82 22.09 -8.09
N GLN A 83 -0.57 22.41 -6.81
CA GLN A 83 -0.88 21.50 -5.69
C GLN A 83 -2.39 21.21 -5.56
N ASP A 84 -3.25 22.16 -5.92
CA ASP A 84 -4.70 21.99 -5.94
C ASP A 84 -5.12 20.91 -6.95
N VAL A 85 -4.57 20.95 -8.17
CA VAL A 85 -4.84 19.94 -9.21
C VAL A 85 -4.33 18.56 -8.78
N ALA A 86 -3.12 18.50 -8.19
CA ALA A 86 -2.58 17.26 -7.64
C ALA A 86 -3.43 16.70 -6.48
N MET A 87 -3.95 17.55 -5.60
CA MET A 87 -4.86 17.16 -4.52
C MET A 87 -6.18 16.61 -5.07
N GLU A 88 -6.75 17.24 -6.11
CA GLU A 88 -7.96 16.71 -6.77
C GLU A 88 -7.71 15.36 -7.45
N ALA A 89 -6.53 15.13 -8.01
CA ALA A 89 -6.15 13.82 -8.55
C ALA A 89 -6.11 12.73 -7.45
N MET A 90 -5.63 13.07 -6.25
CA MET A 90 -5.66 12.15 -5.11
C MET A 90 -7.09 11.86 -4.64
N LYS A 91 -7.94 12.89 -4.54
CA LYS A 91 -9.37 12.73 -4.17
C LYS A 91 -10.13 11.86 -5.17
N ASP A 92 -9.83 11.97 -6.47
CA ASP A 92 -10.39 11.11 -7.51
C ASP A 92 -10.02 9.64 -7.30
N MET A 93 -8.76 9.35 -6.96
CA MET A 93 -8.32 8.00 -6.58
C MET A 93 -8.97 7.53 -5.27
N PHE A 94 -9.11 8.40 -4.27
CA PHE A 94 -9.78 8.06 -3.00
C PHE A 94 -11.24 7.71 -3.20
N ALA A 95 -11.96 8.48 -4.01
CA ALA A 95 -13.36 8.22 -4.34
C ALA A 95 -13.52 6.86 -5.03
N PHE A 96 -12.57 6.47 -5.90
CA PHE A 96 -12.58 5.15 -6.53
C PHE A 96 -12.38 4.00 -5.52
N TYR A 97 -11.51 4.19 -4.52
CA TYR A 97 -11.18 3.16 -3.52
C TYR A 97 -12.06 3.18 -2.27
N ASP A 98 -13.14 3.99 -2.27
CA ASP A 98 -14.01 4.24 -1.13
C ASP A 98 -13.24 4.73 0.11
N VAL A 99 -12.21 5.56 -0.10
CA VAL A 99 -11.47 6.22 0.97
C VAL A 99 -12.07 7.60 1.22
N PRO A 100 -12.58 7.89 2.44
CA PRO A 100 -13.20 9.17 2.73
C PRO A 100 -12.13 10.27 2.83
N PHE A 101 -12.34 11.38 2.12
CA PHE A 101 -11.55 12.60 2.33
C PHE A 101 -12.10 13.35 3.54
N THR A 102 -11.46 13.16 4.70
CA THR A 102 -11.92 13.69 5.98
C THR A 102 -11.54 15.16 6.20
N GLU A 103 -12.13 15.82 7.20
CA GLU A 103 -11.72 17.17 7.63
C GLU A 103 -10.24 17.21 8.07
N LEU A 104 -9.74 16.13 8.69
CA LEU A 104 -8.34 16.00 9.06
C LEU A 104 -7.44 16.00 7.82
N MET A 105 -7.81 15.24 6.78
CA MET A 105 -7.09 15.25 5.51
C MET A 105 -7.16 16.61 4.82
N ALA A 106 -8.33 17.25 4.83
CA ALA A 106 -8.48 18.59 4.26
C ALA A 106 -7.55 19.63 4.90
N LYS A 107 -7.20 19.44 6.17
CA LYS A 107 -6.33 20.33 6.94
C LYS A 107 -4.85 19.96 6.81
N ASP A 108 -4.50 18.68 6.95
CA ASP A 108 -3.13 18.24 7.21
C ASP A 108 -2.53 17.36 6.08
N MET A 109 -3.33 16.92 5.09
CA MET A 109 -2.79 16.22 3.91
C MET A 109 -2.09 17.19 2.95
N TRP A 110 -1.01 16.74 2.34
CA TRP A 110 -0.20 17.50 1.41
C TRP A 110 0.12 16.70 0.15
N VAL A 111 0.60 17.40 -0.88
CA VAL A 111 1.13 16.83 -2.12
C VAL A 111 2.45 17.52 -2.46
N THR A 112 3.43 16.74 -2.94
CA THR A 112 4.76 17.25 -3.29
C THR A 112 5.30 16.58 -4.55
N ASP A 113 5.97 17.37 -5.38
CA ASP A 113 6.83 16.92 -6.48
C ASP A 113 8.31 16.85 -6.05
N PHE A 114 8.58 17.06 -4.76
CA PHE A 114 9.92 17.16 -4.16
C PHE A 114 10.81 18.24 -4.81
N GLY A 115 10.22 19.22 -5.51
CA GLY A 115 10.97 20.22 -6.29
C GLY A 115 11.61 19.68 -7.57
N LEU A 116 11.18 18.50 -8.05
CA LEU A 116 11.75 17.86 -9.23
C LEU A 116 11.06 18.26 -10.54
N GLY A 117 9.88 18.89 -10.49
CA GLY A 117 9.18 19.30 -11.71
C GLY A 117 8.58 18.15 -12.51
N ASP A 118 8.39 16.98 -11.90
CA ASP A 118 7.89 15.75 -12.53
C ASP A 118 6.90 15.02 -11.63
N PHE A 119 5.75 15.65 -11.34
CA PHE A 119 4.77 15.06 -10.41
C PHE A 119 4.09 13.80 -10.99
N GLU A 120 3.97 13.68 -12.33
CA GLU A 120 3.44 12.48 -12.97
C GLU A 120 4.19 11.22 -12.54
N ASN A 121 5.53 11.30 -12.52
CA ASN A 121 6.37 10.14 -12.27
C ASN A 121 6.95 10.14 -10.87
N VAL A 122 7.41 11.28 -10.35
CA VAL A 122 8.16 11.39 -9.10
C VAL A 122 7.52 12.42 -8.17
N GLY A 123 6.72 11.91 -7.23
CA GLY A 123 5.92 12.72 -6.32
C GLY A 123 5.10 11.86 -5.40
N MET A 124 4.37 12.48 -4.47
CA MET A 124 3.40 11.79 -3.64
C MET A 124 2.36 12.74 -3.07
N GLY A 125 1.21 12.16 -2.72
CA GLY A 125 0.36 12.69 -1.66
C GLY A 125 0.75 12.06 -0.33
N GLY A 126 0.55 12.78 0.77
CA GLY A 126 0.90 12.29 2.08
C GLY A 126 0.13 12.96 3.20
N ILE A 127 -0.06 12.25 4.29
CA ILE A 127 -0.48 12.83 5.57
C ILE A 127 0.31 12.18 6.71
N PHE A 128 0.91 12.98 7.58
CA PHE A 128 1.44 12.49 8.85
C PHE A 128 0.30 12.51 9.86
N TRP A 129 -0.30 11.35 10.10
CA TRP A 129 -1.32 11.21 11.16
C TRP A 129 -0.72 11.55 12.51
N ILE A 130 0.51 11.10 12.75
CA ILE A 130 1.28 11.35 13.95
C ILE A 130 2.75 11.47 13.58
N ASN A 131 3.43 12.47 14.11
CA ASN A 131 4.90 12.54 14.13
C ASN A 131 5.35 13.14 15.47
N ASP A 132 5.43 12.29 16.50
CA ASP A 132 5.62 12.73 17.88
C ASP A 132 7.10 12.64 18.29
N PRO A 133 7.80 13.77 18.58
CA PRO A 133 9.20 13.75 18.99
C PRO A 133 9.42 13.37 20.45
N GLU A 134 8.41 13.53 21.32
CA GLU A 134 8.49 13.23 22.76
C GLU A 134 8.41 11.72 23.00
N TYR A 135 7.40 11.08 22.43
CA TYR A 135 7.13 9.65 22.53
C TYR A 135 7.70 8.84 21.35
N LYS A 136 8.27 9.52 20.36
CA LYS A 136 9.15 8.99 19.30
C LYS A 136 8.49 7.98 18.36
N TYR A 137 7.24 8.20 17.99
CA TYR A 137 6.51 7.33 17.09
C TYR A 137 5.83 8.11 15.95
N PHE A 138 5.61 7.40 14.86
CA PHE A 138 5.20 7.97 13.59
C PHE A 138 4.14 7.09 12.92
N ALA A 139 3.14 7.75 12.34
CA ALA A 139 2.11 7.13 11.53
C ALA A 139 1.82 8.03 10.32
N HIS A 140 1.87 7.46 9.13
CA HIS A 140 1.76 8.17 7.86
C HIS A 140 0.97 7.34 6.85
N ALA A 141 0.25 8.01 5.97
CA ALA A 141 -0.26 7.38 4.75
C ALA A 141 0.40 8.04 3.53
N ILE A 142 0.94 7.20 2.66
CA ILE A 142 1.53 7.55 1.36
C ILE A 142 0.48 7.26 0.29
N TYR A 143 0.27 8.23 -0.60
CA TYR A 143 -0.64 8.12 -1.72
C TYR A 143 0.13 8.31 -3.03
N LEU A 144 0.06 7.29 -3.89
CA LEU A 144 0.74 7.27 -5.18
C LEU A 144 -0.27 7.07 -6.30
N LEU A 145 -0.28 7.99 -7.26
CA LEU A 145 -1.05 7.84 -8.49
C LEU A 145 -0.49 6.68 -9.34
N PRO A 146 -1.24 6.17 -10.33
CA PRO A 146 -0.80 5.08 -11.20
C PRO A 146 0.61 5.24 -11.78
N GLY A 147 1.55 4.39 -11.37
CA GLY A 147 2.95 4.41 -11.82
C GLY A 147 3.84 5.47 -11.17
N GLN A 148 3.28 6.32 -10.30
CA GLN A 148 4.04 7.34 -9.57
C GLN A 148 4.96 6.67 -8.54
N MET A 149 6.10 7.30 -8.25
CA MET A 149 7.06 6.82 -7.27
C MET A 149 7.59 7.94 -6.37
N ILE A 150 7.95 7.58 -5.14
CA ILE A 150 8.72 8.48 -4.28
C ILE A 150 10.19 8.48 -4.72
N PRO A 151 10.91 9.61 -4.62
CA PRO A 151 12.35 9.64 -4.89
C PRO A 151 13.09 8.70 -3.93
N GLU A 152 14.17 8.09 -4.40
CA GLU A 152 15.00 7.23 -3.57
C GLU A 152 15.64 8.01 -2.42
N HIS A 153 15.43 7.48 -1.22
CA HIS A 153 15.88 8.12 0.00
C HIS A 153 16.33 7.12 1.07
N ALA A 154 17.00 7.64 2.08
CA ALA A 154 17.37 6.95 3.29
C ALA A 154 17.14 7.86 4.50
N HIS A 155 16.99 7.24 5.66
CA HIS A 155 16.92 7.93 6.95
C HIS A 155 18.17 7.62 7.76
N VAL A 156 18.98 8.64 8.03
CA VAL A 156 20.20 8.52 8.84
C VAL A 156 19.97 9.03 10.26
N LYS A 157 20.79 8.57 11.19
CA LYS A 157 20.76 9.04 12.57
C LYS A 157 21.02 10.55 12.67
N THR A 158 20.29 11.20 13.56
CA THR A 158 20.48 12.60 14.00
C THR A 158 20.63 12.63 15.53
N ASP A 159 20.08 13.65 16.20
CA ASP A 159 19.79 13.60 17.63
C ASP A 159 18.73 12.54 17.97
N PHE A 160 17.95 12.11 16.96
CA PHE A 160 17.04 10.97 17.02
C PHE A 160 17.65 9.72 16.36
N PRO A 161 17.24 8.51 16.74
CA PRO A 161 17.62 7.30 16.01
C PRO A 161 17.21 7.39 14.53
N ALA A 162 17.99 6.75 13.64
CA ALA A 162 17.59 6.62 12.25
C ALA A 162 16.20 5.97 12.15
N LYS A 163 15.34 6.51 11.28
CA LYS A 163 13.96 6.03 11.12
C LYS A 163 13.99 4.55 10.72
N HIS A 164 13.29 3.72 11.49
CA HIS A 164 12.98 2.34 11.10
C HIS A 164 11.49 2.26 10.86
N GLU A 165 11.12 1.82 9.66
CA GLU A 165 9.76 1.91 9.16
C GLU A 165 9.25 0.56 8.65
N SER A 166 7.93 0.47 8.60
CA SER A 166 7.18 -0.67 8.10
C SER A 166 6.01 -0.15 7.29
N TRP A 167 5.69 -0.83 6.21
CA TRP A 167 4.68 -0.41 5.25
C TRP A 167 3.66 -1.51 5.03
N MET A 168 2.38 -1.14 4.97
CA MET A 168 1.28 -2.02 4.57
C MET A 168 0.53 -1.38 3.41
N VAL A 169 0.31 -2.16 2.36
CA VAL A 169 -0.51 -1.71 1.23
C VAL A 169 -1.98 -1.91 1.59
N GLU A 170 -2.76 -0.83 1.51
CA GLU A 170 -4.21 -0.85 1.75
C GLU A 170 -5.00 -0.97 0.45
N LYS A 171 -4.54 -0.29 -0.61
CA LYS A 171 -5.15 -0.28 -1.94
C LYS A 171 -4.09 -0.34 -3.01
N GLY A 172 -4.39 -1.03 -4.11
CA GLY A 172 -3.46 -1.20 -5.23
C GLY A 172 -2.28 -2.11 -4.87
N TRP A 173 -1.09 -1.77 -5.37
CA TRP A 173 0.18 -2.43 -5.02
C TRP A 173 1.38 -1.57 -5.38
N VAL A 174 2.54 -1.88 -4.79
CA VAL A 174 3.81 -1.18 -5.06
C VAL A 174 4.94 -2.15 -5.39
N TYR A 175 5.88 -1.70 -6.21
CA TYR A 175 7.26 -2.19 -6.17
C TYR A 175 7.96 -1.54 -4.98
N ASN A 176 8.29 -2.33 -3.96
CA ASN A 176 9.06 -1.89 -2.79
C ASN A 176 10.55 -2.19 -3.03
N PHE A 177 11.31 -1.16 -3.39
CA PHE A 177 12.73 -1.25 -3.73
C PHE A 177 13.62 -1.07 -2.51
N SER A 178 14.70 -1.84 -2.44
CA SER A 178 15.73 -1.76 -1.41
C SER A 178 17.14 -1.87 -1.98
N GLU A 179 18.07 -1.11 -1.41
CA GLU A 179 19.52 -1.26 -1.61
C GLU A 179 20.02 -2.62 -1.12
N VAL A 180 19.28 -3.28 -0.20
CA VAL A 180 19.68 -4.55 0.40
C VAL A 180 19.05 -5.74 -0.30
N GLY A 181 19.91 -6.64 -0.77
CA GLY A 181 19.55 -7.90 -1.41
C GLY A 181 20.04 -7.97 -2.85
N ASP A 182 19.90 -9.14 -3.46
CA ASP A 182 20.29 -9.36 -4.85
C ASP A 182 19.38 -8.59 -5.81
N GLU A 183 19.93 -8.11 -6.93
CA GLU A 183 19.15 -7.43 -7.96
C GLU A 183 18.00 -8.32 -8.44
N THR A 184 16.79 -7.79 -8.38
CA THR A 184 15.59 -8.50 -8.87
C THR A 184 15.46 -8.22 -10.37
N PRO A 185 15.37 -9.25 -11.22
CA PRO A 185 15.33 -9.05 -12.67
C PRO A 185 14.02 -8.38 -13.11
N ASN A 186 14.04 -7.77 -14.29
CA ASN A 186 12.88 -7.15 -14.94
C ASN A 186 12.25 -6.00 -14.13
N ALA A 187 13.09 -5.11 -13.58
CA ALA A 187 12.61 -3.90 -12.94
C ALA A 187 11.74 -3.06 -13.90
N PRO A 188 10.68 -2.40 -13.40
CA PRO A 188 9.92 -1.42 -14.18
C PRO A 188 10.85 -0.31 -14.68
N ALA A 189 10.46 0.35 -15.78
CA ALA A 189 11.17 1.51 -16.28
C ALA A 189 11.06 2.66 -15.28
N ILE A 190 12.20 3.25 -14.91
CA ILE A 190 12.27 4.39 -14.00
C ILE A 190 12.74 5.61 -14.79
N PRO A 191 11.96 6.71 -14.84
CA PRO A 191 12.32 7.90 -15.58
C PRO A 191 13.61 8.54 -15.06
N ALA A 192 14.38 9.15 -15.96
CA ALA A 192 15.63 9.83 -15.59
C ALA A 192 15.43 10.97 -14.56
N GLY A 193 14.23 11.55 -14.50
CA GLY A 193 13.84 12.56 -13.51
C GLY A 193 13.90 12.07 -12.06
N HIS A 194 13.78 10.75 -11.82
CA HIS A 194 13.93 10.15 -10.49
C HIS A 194 15.32 10.37 -9.92
N GLY A 195 16.35 10.26 -10.77
CA GLY A 195 17.76 10.42 -10.40
C GLY A 195 18.51 9.09 -10.29
N PRO A 196 19.70 9.09 -9.66
CA PRO A 196 20.50 7.89 -9.47
C PRO A 196 19.81 6.88 -8.54
N ILE A 197 19.96 5.59 -8.83
CA ILE A 197 19.29 4.51 -8.09
C ILE A 197 20.32 3.52 -7.55
N LYS A 198 20.27 3.26 -6.25
CA LYS A 198 21.04 2.21 -5.57
C LYS A 198 20.20 0.95 -5.33
N SER A 199 18.90 1.11 -5.14
CA SER A 199 17.96 0.05 -4.78
C SER A 199 17.59 -0.79 -5.99
N LYS A 200 18.21 -1.96 -6.09
CA LYS A 200 18.03 -2.89 -7.21
C LYS A 200 17.28 -4.16 -6.84
N ASN A 201 17.12 -4.44 -5.56
CA ASN A 201 16.24 -5.50 -5.09
C ASN A 201 14.84 -4.93 -4.92
N PHE A 202 13.80 -5.62 -5.38
CA PHE A 202 12.43 -5.20 -5.07
C PHE A 202 11.49 -6.37 -4.83
N VAL A 203 10.44 -6.09 -4.06
CA VAL A 203 9.29 -6.99 -3.87
C VAL A 203 8.05 -6.31 -4.42
N VAL A 204 7.24 -7.04 -5.17
CA VAL A 204 5.88 -6.59 -5.51
C VAL A 204 5.01 -6.80 -4.27
N GLN A 205 4.79 -5.74 -3.51
CA GLN A 205 4.02 -5.74 -2.27
C GLN A 205 2.54 -5.49 -2.58
N LYS A 206 1.67 -6.40 -2.20
CA LYS A 206 0.22 -6.36 -2.47
C LYS A 206 -0.57 -6.01 -1.21
N VAL A 207 -1.86 -5.74 -1.39
CA VAL A 207 -2.78 -5.45 -0.27
C VAL A 207 -2.65 -6.49 0.85
N GLY A 208 -2.47 -6.01 2.08
CA GLY A 208 -2.31 -6.83 3.28
C GLY A 208 -0.89 -7.34 3.55
N ASP A 209 0.04 -7.20 2.61
CA ASP A 209 1.46 -7.49 2.87
C ASP A 209 2.05 -6.40 3.77
N VAL A 210 2.72 -6.81 4.84
CA VAL A 210 3.49 -5.91 5.72
C VAL A 210 4.98 -6.17 5.52
N LEU A 211 5.67 -5.20 4.92
CA LEU A 211 7.13 -5.22 4.77
C LEU A 211 7.78 -4.20 5.68
N ARG A 212 9.06 -4.41 5.99
CA ARG A 212 9.85 -3.55 6.86
C ARG A 212 11.12 -3.13 6.14
N LEU A 213 11.64 -1.95 6.48
CA LEU A 213 12.97 -1.55 6.04
C LEU A 213 13.98 -2.64 6.42
N LYS A 214 14.72 -3.16 5.43
CA LYS A 214 15.56 -4.35 5.62
C LYS A 214 16.75 -4.08 6.53
N LYS A 215 17.30 -2.87 6.48
CA LYS A 215 18.44 -2.43 7.28
C LYS A 215 18.34 -0.91 7.50
N LEU A 216 18.70 -0.46 8.69
CA LEU A 216 18.76 0.97 8.99
C LEU A 216 19.71 1.70 8.02
N GLU A 217 19.37 2.96 7.72
CA GLU A 217 20.17 3.89 6.91
C GLU A 217 20.40 3.47 5.45
N THR A 218 19.70 2.44 4.96
CA THR A 218 19.80 2.02 3.56
C THR A 218 18.78 2.71 2.67
N PHE A 219 19.18 2.93 1.43
CA PHE A 219 18.31 3.55 0.43
C PHE A 219 17.16 2.62 0.05
N HIS A 220 16.00 3.23 -0.21
CA HIS A 220 14.79 2.57 -0.62
C HIS A 220 13.85 3.57 -1.30
N PHE A 221 12.88 3.04 -2.04
CA PHE A 221 11.73 3.80 -2.55
C PHE A 221 10.59 2.84 -2.90
N MET A 222 9.43 3.42 -3.19
CA MET A 222 8.27 2.70 -3.70
C MET A 222 7.80 3.31 -5.02
N MET A 223 7.40 2.44 -5.94
CA MET A 223 6.71 2.79 -7.18
C MET A 223 5.37 2.09 -7.22
N ALA A 224 4.28 2.84 -7.40
CA ALA A 224 2.96 2.25 -7.53
C ALA A 224 2.81 1.43 -8.82
N GLY A 225 1.96 0.41 -8.75
CA GLY A 225 1.47 -0.30 -9.91
C GLY A 225 0.63 0.59 -10.85
N PRO A 226 0.11 0.01 -11.95
CA PRO A 226 -0.73 0.73 -12.91
C PRO A 226 -2.08 1.18 -12.33
N GLU A 227 -2.39 0.77 -11.10
CA GLU A 227 -3.61 1.14 -10.38
C GLU A 227 -3.40 2.15 -9.24
N GLY A 228 -2.19 2.68 -9.11
CA GLY A 228 -1.86 3.52 -7.96
C GLY A 228 -1.70 2.68 -6.69
N ALA A 229 -1.46 3.36 -5.58
CA ALA A 229 -1.35 2.70 -4.29
C ALA A 229 -1.71 3.64 -3.13
N ILE A 230 -2.28 3.06 -2.09
CA ILE A 230 -2.38 3.65 -0.75
C ILE A 230 -1.60 2.76 0.20
N VAL A 231 -0.61 3.35 0.87
CA VAL A 231 0.32 2.62 1.73
C VAL A 231 0.37 3.30 3.09
N ASP A 232 0.05 2.55 4.14
CA ASP A 232 0.26 3.01 5.51
C ASP A 232 1.69 2.71 5.94
N GLU A 233 2.33 3.70 6.58
CA GLU A 233 3.66 3.63 7.14
C GLU A 233 3.63 3.84 8.65
N TRP A 234 4.30 2.95 9.38
CA TRP A 234 4.57 3.12 10.81
C TRP A 234 6.06 3.05 11.09
N ALA A 235 6.52 3.97 11.92
CA ALA A 235 7.94 4.07 12.24
C ALA A 235 8.18 4.65 13.64
N CYS A 236 9.45 4.71 14.03
CA CYS A 236 9.87 5.72 15.01
C CYS A 236 9.81 7.13 14.37
N TYR A 237 9.96 8.17 15.21
CA TYR A 237 9.87 9.58 14.80
C TYR A 237 10.58 9.91 13.48
N HIS A 238 9.89 10.68 12.62
CA HIS A 238 10.43 11.18 11.36
C HIS A 238 11.11 12.53 11.59
N ASP A 239 12.44 12.55 11.47
CA ASP A 239 13.24 13.76 11.51
C ASP A 239 13.75 14.14 10.10
N ASN A 240 13.27 15.26 9.56
CA ASN A 240 13.69 15.75 8.24
C ASN A 240 15.21 15.99 8.18
N ALA A 241 15.87 16.32 9.30
CA ALA A 241 17.32 16.49 9.33
C ALA A 241 18.09 15.19 9.02
N GLY A 242 17.43 14.03 9.19
CA GLY A 242 17.95 12.70 8.86
C GLY A 242 17.62 12.22 7.44
N LEU A 243 16.83 12.96 6.67
CA LEU A 243 16.40 12.55 5.33
C LEU A 243 17.51 12.77 4.29
N ARG A 244 17.83 11.76 3.48
CA ARG A 244 18.85 11.83 2.43
C ARG A 244 18.28 11.28 1.14
N PHE A 245 18.18 12.11 0.11
CA PHE A 245 17.82 11.67 -1.24
C PHE A 245 19.07 11.32 -2.06
N THR A 246 18.95 10.36 -2.98
CA THR A 246 20.00 10.16 -3.99
C THR A 246 20.00 11.27 -5.03
N ASN A 247 18.81 11.73 -5.42
CA ASN A 247 18.66 12.93 -6.25
C ASN A 247 18.85 14.19 -5.39
N GLN A 248 19.98 14.89 -5.58
CA GLN A 248 20.34 16.06 -4.77
C GLN A 248 19.44 17.30 -4.97
N LYS A 249 18.54 17.27 -5.97
CA LYS A 249 17.53 18.32 -6.16
C LYS A 249 16.25 18.06 -5.37
N ALA A 250 16.03 16.82 -4.93
CA ALA A 250 14.83 16.46 -4.19
C ALA A 250 14.89 17.02 -2.76
N ALA A 251 13.75 17.53 -2.28
CA ALA A 251 13.58 17.99 -0.91
C ALA A 251 12.14 17.78 -0.42
N LEU A 252 11.98 17.62 0.90
CA LEU A 252 10.69 17.54 1.59
C LEU A 252 10.63 18.57 2.72
#